data_AF-A0A921FDJ8-F1
#
_entry.id   AF-A0A921FDJ8-F1
#
_cell.length_a   1.000
_cell.length_b   1.000
_cell.length_c   1.000
_cell.angle_alpha   90.00
_cell.angle_beta   90.00
_cell.angle_gamma   90.00
#
_symmetry.space_group_name_H-M   'P 1'
#
loop_
_entity.id
_entity.type
_entity.pdbx_description
1 polymer ?
#
loop_
_entity_poly.entity_id
_entity_poly.type
_entity_poly.pdbx_seq_one_letter_code
_entity_poly.pdbx_strand_id
1 'polypeptide(L)' 'MQKGNIGVTTENIFPIIKKFLYSDHEIFLRELVSNAVDATQKLKTLASTGDFKGELGDLTIHVKIDKDTITISDRG' A
#
# COMPACT_ATOMS: atom_id res chain seq x y z
N MET A 1 30.33 10.34 -6.44
CA MET A 1 28.90 9.99 -6.46
C MET A 1 28.32 10.42 -7.81
N GLN A 2 28.11 9.50 -8.73
CA GLN A 2 27.49 9.82 -10.02
C GLN A 2 26.00 10.13 -9.80
N LYS A 3 25.60 11.39 -10.01
CA LYS A 3 24.21 11.77 -10.18
C LYS A 3 23.80 11.39 -11.61
N GLY A 4 23.44 10.13 -11.82
CA GLY A 4 22.81 9.67 -13.05
C GLY A 4 21.30 9.77 -12.93
N ASN A 5 20.64 10.43 -13.88
CA ASN A 5 19.19 10.34 -14.02
C ASN A 5 18.85 8.86 -14.29
N ILE A 6 18.11 8.22 -13.38
CA ILE A 6 17.64 6.85 -13.58
C ILE A 6 16.51 6.91 -14.62
N GLY A 7 16.89 6.80 -15.90
CA GLY A 7 15.95 6.55 -16.97
C GLY A 7 15.51 5.10 -16.91
N VAL A 8 14.31 4.84 -16.38
CA VAL A 8 13.74 3.49 -16.35
C VAL A 8 13.14 3.21 -17.72
N THR A 9 13.86 2.46 -18.55
CA THR A 9 13.27 1.85 -19.75
C THR A 9 12.39 0.67 -19.35
N THR A 10 11.20 0.53 -19.95
CA THR A 10 10.20 -0.48 -19.60
C THR A 10 10.75 -1.91 -19.59
N GLU A 11 11.74 -2.18 -20.43
CA GLU A 11 12.45 -3.47 -20.55
C GLU A 11 13.18 -3.87 -19.25
N ASN A 12 13.64 -2.89 -18.46
CA ASN A 12 14.40 -3.13 -17.23
C ASN A 12 13.56 -3.02 -15.95
N ILE A 13 12.26 -2.75 -16.04
CA ILE A 13 11.38 -2.57 -14.87
C ILE A 13 11.33 -3.83 -14.01
N PHE A 14 11.17 -5.02 -14.61
CA PHE A 14 11.00 -6.27 -13.84
C PHE A 14 12.26 -6.70 -13.05
N PRO A 15 13.48 -6.70 -13.62
CA PRO A 15 14.70 -6.99 -12.87
C PRO A 15 14.94 -6.02 -11.71
N ILE A 16 14.62 -4.73 -11.90
CA ILE A 16 14.77 -3.70 -10.86
C ILE A 16 13.76 -3.93 -9.74
N ILE A 17 12.48 -4.16 -10.07
CA ILE A 17 11.44 -4.50 -9.08
C ILE A 17 11.84 -5.74 -8.29
N LYS A 18 12.32 -6.80 -8.95
CA LYS A 18 12.77 -8.02 -8.25
C LYS A 18 13.91 -7.72 -7.28
N LYS A 19 14.94 -6.99 -7.72
CA LYS A 19 16.08 -6.65 -6.85
C LYS A 19 15.65 -5.82 -5.65
N PHE A 20 14.71 -4.89 -5.84
CA PHE A 20 14.11 -4.08 -4.78
C PHE A 20 13.25 -4.92 -3.81
N LEU A 21 12.44 -5.85 -4.36
CA LEU A 21 11.61 -6.76 -3.55
C LEU A 21 12.44 -7.68 -2.65
N TYR A 22 13.64 -8.09 -3.07
CA TYR A 22 14.53 -8.95 -2.27
C TYR A 22 15.48 -8.20 -1.35
N SER A 23 15.72 -6.90 -1.57
CA SER A 23 16.53 -6.09 -0.66
C SER A 23 15.72 -5.56 0.52
N ASP A 24 14.43 -5.29 0.31
CA ASP A 24 13.62 -4.50 1.24
C ASP A 24 12.23 -5.12 1.49
N HIS A 25 12.19 -6.39 1.86
CA HIS A 25 10.96 -7.14 2.15
C HIS A 25 10.01 -6.42 3.13
N GLU A 26 10.56 -5.65 4.08
CA GLU A 26 9.77 -4.89 5.06
C GLU A 26 9.13 -3.61 4.47
N ILE A 27 9.76 -3.00 3.45
CA ILE A 27 9.26 -1.78 2.82
C ILE A 27 7.94 -2.06 2.10
N PHE A 28 7.81 -3.22 1.46
CA PHE A 28 6.59 -3.59 0.75
C PHE A 28 5.39 -3.71 1.71
N LEU A 29 5.56 -4.39 2.85
CA LEU A 29 4.48 -4.53 3.83
C LEU A 29 4.11 -3.18 4.44
N ARG A 30 5.12 -2.35 4.75
CA ARG A 30 4.90 -0.98 5.23
C ARG A 30 4.11 -0.14 4.23
N GLU A 31 4.44 -0.24 2.95
CA GLU A 31 3.76 0.52 1.88
C GLU A 31 2.30 0.11 1.73
N LEU A 32 2.02 -1.20 1.74
CA LEU A 32 0.64 -1.69 1.65
C LEU A 32 -0.20 -1.28 2.87
N VAL A 33 0.36 -1.37 4.07
CA VAL A 33 -0.32 -0.89 5.28
C VAL A 33 -0.53 0.63 5.24
N SER A 34 0.46 1.40 4.77
CA SER A 34 0.31 2.85 4.61
C SER A 34 -0.83 3.21 3.68
N ASN A 35 -0.93 2.53 2.52
CA ASN A 35 -2.02 2.73 1.57
C ASN A 35 -3.40 2.42 2.19
N ALA A 36 -3.50 1.34 2.96
CA ALA A 36 -4.72 0.97 3.68
C ALA A 36 -5.13 2.00 4.75
N VAL A 37 -4.15 2.56 5.47
CA VAL A 37 -4.37 3.67 6.43
C VAL A 37 -4.88 4.91 5.71
N ASP A 38 -4.24 5.28 4.60
CA ASP A 38 -4.59 6.47 3.83
C ASP A 38 -6.00 6.37 3.24
N ALA A 39 -6.39 5.20 2.72
CA ALA A 39 -7.75 4.94 2.24
C ALA A 39 -8.76 5.13 3.38
N THR A 40 -8.52 4.51 4.53
CA THR A 40 -9.38 4.62 5.71
C THR A 40 -9.50 6.07 6.20
N GLN A 41 -8.39 6.82 6.20
CA GLN A 41 -8.36 8.24 6.58
C GLN A 41 -9.19 9.10 5.61
N LYS A 42 -9.11 8.80 4.31
CA LYS A 42 -9.89 9.47 3.27
C LYS A 42 -11.38 9.22 3.47
N LEU A 43 -11.78 7.98 3.75
CA LEU A 43 -13.18 7.65 4.04
C LEU A 43 -13.69 8.39 5.28
N LYS A 44 -12.93 8.43 6.38
CA LYS A 44 -13.27 9.20 7.58
C LYS A 44 -13.46 10.69 7.28
N THR A 45 -12.62 11.23 6.40
CA THR A 45 -12.71 12.64 5.99
C THR A 45 -14.01 12.89 5.24
N LEU A 46 -14.35 12.06 4.25
CA LEU A 46 -15.59 12.15 3.48
C LEU A 46 -16.84 11.98 4.36
N ALA A 47 -16.78 11.12 5.38
CA ALA A 47 -17.86 10.98 6.35
C ALA A 47 -18.02 12.23 7.22
N SER A 48 -16.90 12.84 7.62
CA SER A 48 -16.90 14.06 8.43
C SER A 48 -17.39 15.29 7.66
N THR A 49 -17.15 15.35 6.34
CA THR A 49 -17.67 16.41 5.46
C THR A 49 -19.13 16.17 5.06
N GLY A 50 -19.70 15.00 5.35
CA GLY A 50 -21.07 14.63 5.01
C GLY A 50 -21.26 14.09 3.58
N ASP A 51 -20.17 13.91 2.83
CA ASP A 51 -20.17 13.35 1.48
C ASP A 51 -20.39 11.83 1.48
N PHE A 52 -19.95 11.15 2.56
CA PHE A 52 -20.25 9.74 2.79
C PHE A 52 -21.45 9.59 3.72
N LYS A 53 -22.51 8.93 3.21
CA LYS A 53 -23.79 8.72 3.91
C LYS A 53 -23.96 7.30 4.47
N GLY A 54 -22.97 6.44 4.29
CA GLY A 54 -22.95 5.10 4.89
C GLY A 54 -22.46 5.12 6.33
N GLU A 55 -22.57 3.98 7.00
CA GLU A 55 -21.91 3.79 8.29
C GLU A 55 -20.43 3.45 8.09
N LEU A 56 -19.56 4.06 8.90
CA LEU A 56 -18.12 3.80 8.85
C LEU A 56 -17.76 2.38 9.29
N GLY A 57 -18.55 1.76 10.17
CA GLY A 57 -18.32 0.40 10.66
C GLY A 57 -16.94 0.22 11.33
N ASP A 58 -16.37 -0.97 11.21
CA ASP A 58 -15.03 -1.29 11.72
C ASP A 58 -13.97 -0.91 10.69
N LEU A 59 -13.17 0.12 11.01
CA LEU A 59 -12.10 0.65 10.16
C LEU A 59 -10.72 0.06 10.50
N THR A 60 -10.69 -1.04 11.24
CA THR A 60 -9.46 -1.76 11.55
C THR A 60 -8.86 -2.36 10.28
N ILE A 61 -7.55 -2.17 10.07
CA ILE A 61 -6.82 -2.85 8.99
C ILE A 61 -6.53 -4.27 9.44
N HIS A 62 -7.00 -5.25 8.68
CA HIS A 62 -6.79 -6.66 8.97
C HIS A 62 -5.63 -7.20 8.16
N VAL A 63 -4.63 -7.76 8.85
CA VAL A 63 -3.51 -8.48 8.23
C VAL A 63 -3.65 -9.95 8.56
N LYS A 64 -3.89 -10.77 7.54
CA LYS A 64 -3.99 -12.23 7.65
C LYS A 64 -2.83 -12.88 6.92
N ILE A 65 -2.22 -13.87 7.58
CA ILE A 65 -1.14 -14.68 7.00
C ILE A 65 -1.68 -16.09 6.83
N ASP A 66 -1.61 -16.61 5.60
CA ASP A 66 -1.85 -17.99 5.25
C ASP A 66 -0.55 -18.61 4.70
N LYS A 67 -0.57 -19.89 4.31
CA LYS A 67 0.64 -20.66 3.97
C LYS A 67 1.53 -20.00 2.90
N ASP A 68 0.92 -19.42 1.86
CA ASP A 68 1.62 -18.84 0.71
C ASP A 68 1.17 -17.40 0.40
N THR A 69 0.29 -16.83 1.22
CA THR A 69 -0.32 -15.52 0.96
C THR A 69 -0.39 -14.65 2.19
N ILE A 70 -0.15 -13.36 2.00
CA ILE A 70 -0.45 -12.32 2.99
C ILE A 70 -1.63 -11.51 2.42
N THR A 71 -2.70 -11.39 3.19
CA THR A 71 -3.87 -10.59 2.85
C THR A 71 -3.93 -9.38 3.76
N ILE A 72 -4.00 -8.19 3.18
CA ILE A 72 -4.22 -6.93 3.89
C ILE A 72 -5.57 -6.42 3.41
N SER A 73 -6.49 -6.20 4.34
CA SER A 73 -7.85 -5.76 4.05
C SER A 73 -8.18 -4.51 4.84
N ASP A 74 -8.66 -3.49 4.13
CA ASP A 74 -9.20 -2.26 4.67
C ASP A 74 -10.61 -2.01 4.12
N ARG A 75 -11.23 -0.91 4.55
CA ARG A 75 -12.59 -0.53 4.15
C ARG A 75 -12.66 0.89 3.60
N GLY A 76 -11.51 1.49 3.28
CA GLY A 76 -11.37 2.88 2.85
C GLY A 76 -11.69 3.13 1.39
#